data_AF-B8M4G3-F1
#
_entry.id   AF-B8M4G3-F1
#
_cell.length_a   1.000
_cell.length_b   1.000
_cell.length_c   1.000
_cell.angle_alpha   90.00
_cell.angle_beta   90.00
_cell.angle_gamma   90.00
#
_symmetry.space_group_name_H-M   'P 1'
#
loop_
_entity.id
_entity.type
_entity.pdbx_description
1 polymer ?
#
loop_
_entity_poly.entity_id
_entity_poly.type
_entity_poly.pdbx_seq_one_letter_code
_entity_poly.pdbx_strand_id
1 'polypeptide(L)'
;MLEFLVRSLPAFYIFYRWEIQYEPVPQFYQRQQWYDLHFFKGSTAKTGFSYEIQLYWTDHVFEVIRLNTKKKTHSGRSGSVRYAKLQGVGENSIIEWAIQIKIV
;
A
#
# COMPACT_ATOMS: atom_id res chain seq x y z
N MET A 1 17.92 8.41 -6.69
CA MET A 1 18.17 7.77 -5.37
C MET A 1 16.86 7.37 -4.67
N LEU A 2 15.85 8.24 -4.56
CA LEU A 2 14.51 7.87 -4.03
C LEU A 2 13.81 6.74 -4.81
N GLU A 3 13.94 6.72 -6.15
CA GLU A 3 13.37 5.69 -7.05
C GLU A 3 13.78 4.24 -6.68
N PHE A 4 15.01 4.05 -6.20
CA PHE A 4 15.51 2.72 -5.83
C PHE A 4 14.90 2.22 -4.52
N LEU A 5 14.71 3.11 -3.55
CA LEU A 5 14.13 2.79 -2.24
C LEU A 5 12.67 2.37 -2.34
N VAL A 6 11.88 3.03 -3.20
CA VAL A 6 10.46 2.72 -3.37
C VAL A 6 10.24 1.32 -3.95
N ARG A 7 11.14 0.84 -4.80
CA ARG A 7 11.05 -0.52 -5.39
C ARG A 7 11.59 -1.59 -4.45
N SER A 8 12.59 -1.28 -3.63
CA SER A 8 13.21 -2.25 -2.73
C SER A 8 12.34 -2.57 -1.51
N LEU A 9 11.61 -1.58 -0.97
CA LEU A 9 10.80 -1.78 0.25
C LEU A 9 9.70 -2.85 0.08
N PRO A 10 8.91 -2.87 -1.01
CA PRO A 10 7.98 -3.96 -1.30
C PRO A 10 8.66 -5.33 -1.38
N ALA A 11 9.84 -5.41 -2.02
CA ALA A 11 10.57 -6.66 -2.18
C ALA A 11 11.07 -7.21 -0.84
N PHE A 12 11.60 -6.35 0.04
CA PHE A 12 12.01 -6.74 1.40
C PHE A 12 10.84 -7.25 2.22
N TYR A 13 9.68 -6.58 2.13
CA TYR A 13 8.50 -6.99 2.87
C TYR A 13 7.95 -8.35 2.38
N ILE A 14 7.94 -8.59 1.07
CA ILE A 14 7.57 -9.88 0.50
C ILE A 14 8.57 -10.98 0.94
N PHE A 15 9.87 -10.71 0.86
CA PHE A 15 10.91 -11.64 1.32
C PHE A 15 10.71 -12.01 2.79
N TYR A 16 10.49 -11.01 3.64
CA TYR A 16 10.22 -11.24 5.06
C TYR A 16 8.99 -12.12 5.28
N ARG A 17 7.91 -11.94 4.52
CA ARG A 17 6.71 -12.79 4.63
C ARG A 17 6.99 -14.23 4.24
N TRP A 18 7.61 -14.46 3.09
CA TRP A 18 7.76 -15.81 2.55
C TRP A 18 8.90 -16.59 3.19
N GLU A 19 10.05 -15.95 3.38
CA GLU A 19 11.27 -16.63 3.86
C GLU A 19 11.40 -16.60 5.38
N ILE A 20 11.01 -15.49 6.05
CA ILE A 20 11.21 -15.35 7.50
C ILE A 20 9.96 -15.76 8.29
N GLN A 21 8.76 -15.39 7.82
CA GLN A 21 7.51 -15.82 8.46
C GLN A 21 6.98 -17.15 7.94
N TYR A 22 7.67 -17.80 7.00
CA TYR A 22 7.27 -19.07 6.39
C TYR A 22 5.86 -19.04 5.81
N GLU A 23 5.42 -17.89 5.29
CA GLU A 23 4.15 -17.80 4.60
C GLU A 23 4.25 -18.48 3.24
N PRO A 24 3.32 -19.39 2.87
CA PRO A 24 3.41 -20.11 1.61
C PRO A 24 3.36 -19.15 0.42
N VAL A 25 4.31 -19.32 -0.50
CA VAL A 25 4.37 -18.54 -1.74
C VAL A 25 3.13 -18.83 -2.59
N PRO A 26 2.41 -17.80 -3.08
CA PRO A 26 1.23 -18.00 -3.91
C PRO A 26 1.55 -18.72 -5.21
N GLN A 27 0.60 -19.52 -5.69
CA GLN A 27 0.66 -20.10 -7.03
C GLN A 27 0.24 -19.03 -8.04
N PHE A 28 1.15 -18.60 -8.90
CA PHE A 28 0.90 -17.52 -9.87
C PHE A 28 0.35 -18.00 -11.22
N TYR A 29 0.08 -19.31 -11.37
CA TYR A 29 -0.42 -19.90 -12.61
C TYR A 29 -1.82 -19.42 -12.99
N GLN A 30 -2.71 -19.30 -12.00
CA GLN A 30 -4.10 -18.89 -12.21
C GLN A 30 -4.46 -17.72 -11.30
N ARG A 31 -5.16 -16.71 -11.85
CA ARG A 31 -5.56 -15.51 -11.11
C ARG A 31 -6.33 -15.86 -9.83
N GLN A 32 -7.22 -16.84 -9.89
CA GLN A 32 -8.06 -17.29 -8.78
C GLN A 32 -7.24 -17.76 -7.58
N GLN A 33 -5.99 -18.19 -7.78
CA GLN A 33 -5.13 -18.71 -6.72
C GLN A 33 -4.46 -17.59 -5.90
N TRP A 34 -4.41 -16.35 -6.39
CA TRP A 34 -3.70 -15.25 -5.73
C TRP A 34 -4.50 -13.94 -5.64
N TYR A 35 -5.63 -13.82 -6.33
CA TYR A 35 -6.41 -12.58 -6.38
C TYR A 35 -6.93 -12.12 -5.01
N ASP A 36 -7.30 -13.06 -4.15
CA ASP A 36 -7.82 -12.76 -2.80
C ASP A 36 -6.70 -12.49 -1.77
N LEU A 37 -5.44 -12.60 -2.19
CA LEU A 37 -4.31 -12.39 -1.29
C LEU A 37 -3.97 -10.90 -1.23
N HIS A 38 -3.94 -10.37 -0.01
CA HIS A 38 -3.65 -8.97 0.25
C HIS A 38 -2.14 -8.75 0.37
N PHE A 39 -1.67 -7.66 -0.25
CA PHE A 39 -0.29 -7.25 -0.14
C PHE A 39 0.04 -6.84 1.30
N PHE A 40 -0.69 -5.89 1.88
CA PHE A 40 -0.66 -5.67 3.32
C PHE A 40 -1.72 -6.57 3.97
N LYS A 41 -1.26 -7.63 4.63
CA LYS A 41 -2.14 -8.59 5.29
C LYS A 41 -2.44 -8.17 6.72
N GLY A 42 -3.64 -8.48 7.18
CA GLY A 42 -4.00 -8.50 8.59
C GLY A 42 -3.54 -9.80 9.25
N SER A 43 -4.44 -10.45 9.98
CA SER A 43 -4.17 -11.72 10.68
C SER A 43 -3.84 -12.87 9.71
N THR A 44 -4.42 -12.87 8.51
CA THR A 44 -4.18 -13.86 7.45
C THR A 44 -3.90 -13.20 6.12
N ALA A 45 -3.28 -13.92 5.18
CA ALA A 45 -3.02 -13.42 3.83
C ALA A 45 -4.28 -12.98 3.06
N LYS A 46 -5.45 -13.52 3.41
CA LYS A 46 -6.74 -13.21 2.78
C LYS A 46 -7.48 -12.04 3.43
N THR A 47 -7.08 -11.68 4.65
CA THR A 47 -7.66 -10.53 5.35
C THR A 47 -6.85 -9.29 5.05
N GLY A 48 -7.50 -8.28 4.48
CA GLY A 48 -6.92 -6.97 4.27
C GLY A 48 -6.52 -6.29 5.58
N PHE A 49 -5.56 -5.38 5.46
CA PHE A 49 -5.11 -4.56 6.57
C PHE A 49 -6.18 -3.51 6.89
N SER A 50 -6.72 -3.54 8.12
CA SER A 50 -7.85 -2.67 8.45
C SER A 50 -7.43 -1.20 8.48
N TYR A 51 -8.37 -0.33 8.14
CA TYR A 51 -8.15 1.11 8.13
C TYR A 51 -7.78 1.65 9.51
N GLU A 52 -8.40 1.13 10.56
CA GLU A 52 -8.15 1.55 11.95
C GLU A 52 -6.70 1.24 12.35
N ILE A 53 -6.21 0.07 11.97
CA ILE A 53 -4.83 -0.36 12.23
C ILE A 53 -3.86 0.52 11.42
N GLN A 54 -4.18 0.84 10.16
CA GLN A 54 -3.37 1.74 9.36
C GLN A 54 -3.26 3.15 9.96
N LEU A 55 -4.38 3.71 10.39
CA LEU A 55 -4.41 5.02 11.03
C LEU A 55 -3.61 5.00 12.32
N TYR A 56 -3.81 3.98 13.17
CA TYR A 56 -3.09 3.82 14.42
C TYR A 56 -1.57 3.83 14.22
N TRP A 57 -1.05 2.99 13.30
CA TRP A 57 0.40 2.94 13.05
C TRP A 57 0.93 4.22 12.41
N THR A 58 0.14 4.87 11.55
CA THR A 58 0.52 6.14 10.94
C THR A 58 0.67 7.23 12.00
N ASP A 59 -0.33 7.38 12.86
CA ASP A 59 -0.32 8.36 13.95
C ASP A 59 0.79 8.06 14.95
N HIS A 60 1.00 6.78 15.29
CA HIS A 60 2.07 6.35 16.20
C HIS A 60 3.47 6.65 15.65
N VAL A 61 3.73 6.35 14.36
CA VAL A 61 5.02 6.68 13.73
C VAL A 61 5.25 8.18 13.73
N PHE A 62 4.23 8.99 13.41
CA PHE A 62 4.33 10.44 13.43
C PHE A 62 4.60 10.99 14.83
N GLU A 63 3.97 10.44 15.86
CA GLU A 63 4.21 10.79 17.25
C GLU A 63 5.66 10.50 17.66
N VAL A 64 6.17 9.31 17.35
CA VAL A 64 7.55 8.88 17.67
C VAL A 64 8.59 9.81 17.03
N ILE A 65 8.35 10.22 15.77
CA ILE A 65 9.24 11.16 15.06
C ILE A 65 8.91 12.64 15.34
N ARG A 66 8.01 12.92 16.29
CA ARG A 66 7.57 14.25 16.74
C ARG A 66 7.04 15.14 15.60
N LEU A 67 6.38 14.53 14.62
CA LEU A 67 5.68 15.25 13.56
C LEU A 67 4.19 15.39 13.91
N ASN A 68 3.71 16.64 13.97
CA ASN A 68 2.31 16.93 14.15
C ASN A 68 1.59 16.97 12.79
N THR A 69 0.68 16.02 12.54
CA THR A 69 -0.20 16.04 11.37
C THR A 69 -1.67 16.06 11.79
N LYS A 70 -2.47 16.87 11.09
CA LYS A 70 -3.94 16.85 11.21
C LYS A 70 -4.59 15.94 10.17
N LYS A 71 -3.82 15.39 9.24
CA LYS A 71 -4.33 14.57 8.13
C LYS A 71 -4.19 13.09 8.46
N LYS A 72 -5.34 12.44 8.64
CA LYS A 72 -5.45 11.03 9.04
C LYS A 72 -4.99 10.04 7.96
N THR A 73 -5.18 10.31 6.66
CA THR A 73 -4.86 9.30 5.61
C THR A 73 -4.63 9.85 4.19
N HIS A 74 -4.30 11.14 4.03
CA HIS A 74 -4.20 11.77 2.70
C HIS A 74 -2.79 11.88 2.10
N SER A 75 -1.74 11.36 2.74
CA SER A 75 -0.38 11.47 2.21
C SER A 75 -0.18 10.69 0.91
N GLY A 76 -0.78 9.50 0.76
CA GLY A 76 -0.63 8.69 -0.46
C GLY A 76 -1.46 9.18 -1.65
N ARG A 77 -2.73 9.54 -1.40
CA ARG A 77 -3.69 9.84 -2.48
C ARG A 77 -3.34 11.12 -3.24
N SER A 78 -2.84 12.15 -2.54
CA SER A 78 -2.39 13.39 -3.18
C SER A 78 -1.08 13.19 -3.96
N GLY A 79 -0.18 12.33 -3.47
CA GLY A 79 1.06 11.96 -4.15
C GLY A 79 0.82 11.25 -5.48
N SER A 80 -0.05 10.22 -5.49
CA SER A 80 -0.37 9.46 -6.71
C SER A 80 -1.09 10.29 -7.77
N VAL A 81 -2.01 11.17 -7.35
CA VAL A 81 -2.69 12.12 -8.25
C VAL A 81 -1.69 13.11 -8.84
N ARG A 82 -0.77 13.63 -8.02
CA ARG A 82 0.30 14.53 -8.48
C ARG A 82 1.25 13.82 -9.43
N TYR A 83 1.58 12.55 -9.18
CA TYR A 83 2.41 11.73 -10.06
C TYR A 83 1.71 11.45 -11.40
N ALA A 84 0.43 11.07 -11.40
CA ALA A 84 -0.35 10.89 -12.62
C ALA A 84 -0.44 12.18 -13.45
N LYS A 85 -0.61 13.33 -12.78
CA LYS A 85 -0.59 14.65 -13.42
C LYS A 85 0.79 14.98 -14.01
N LEU A 86 1.89 14.63 -13.32
CA LEU A 86 3.25 14.76 -13.85
C LEU A 86 3.52 13.85 -15.06
N GLN A 87 2.83 12.71 -15.17
CA GLN A 87 2.89 11.79 -16.31
C GLN A 87 1.94 12.19 -17.46
N GLY A 88 1.29 13.37 -17.38
CA GLY A 88 0.45 13.91 -18.46
C GLY A 88 -0.96 13.30 -18.55
N VAL A 89 -1.41 12.58 -17.52
CA VAL A 89 -2.78 12.03 -17.49
C VAL A 89 -3.79 13.17 -17.30
N GLY A 90 -4.78 13.25 -18.19
CA GLY A 90 -5.83 14.28 -18.14
C GLY A 90 -6.69 14.20 -16.87
N GLU A 91 -7.12 15.36 -16.35
CA GLU A 91 -7.85 15.46 -15.06
C GLU A 91 -9.12 14.61 -15.01
N ASN A 92 -9.82 14.44 -16.12
CA ASN A 92 -11.03 13.61 -16.21
C ASN A 92 -10.74 12.13 -15.94
N SER A 93 -9.57 11.62 -16.35
CA SER A 93 -9.15 10.23 -16.10
C SER A 93 -8.67 10.04 -14.66
N ILE A 94 -8.07 11.05 -14.05
CA ILE A 94 -7.57 10.98 -12.66
C ILE A 94 -8.71 10.75 -11.66
N ILE A 95 -9.87 11.36 -11.90
CA ILE A 95 -11.06 11.22 -11.02
C ILE A 95 -11.63 9.80 -11.10
N GLU A 96 -11.65 9.20 -12.28
CA GLU A 96 -12.14 7.84 -12.51
C GLU A 96 -11.23 6.78 -11.85
N TRP A 97 -9.91 6.95 -11.97
CA TRP A 97 -8.92 6.09 -11.29
C TRP A 97 -8.92 6.25 -9.77
N ALA A 98 -9.17 7.47 -9.26
CA ALA A 98 -9.24 7.72 -7.82
C ALA A 98 -10.44 7.01 -7.16
N ILE A 99 -11.51 6.71 -7.90
CA ILE A 99 -12.67 5.95 -7.41
C ILE A 99 -12.36 4.45 -7.35
N GLN A 100 -11.50 3.93 -8.23
CA GLN A 100 -11.13 2.51 -8.28
C GLN A 100 -10.08 2.09 -7.25
N ILE A 101 -9.27 3.01 -6.70
CA ILE A 101 -8.42 2.74 -5.54
C ILE A 101 -9.28 2.76 -4.25
N LYS A 102 -10.28 1.88 -4.20
CA LYS A 102 -10.72 1.27 -2.95
C LYS A 102 -9.73 0.14 -2.67
N ILE A 103 -8.59 0.50 -2.10
CA ILE A 103 -7.86 -0.46 -1.27
C ILE A 103 -8.77 -0.66 -0.07
N VAL A 104 -9.58 -1.72 -0.15
CA VAL A 104 -10.03 -2.47 1.02
C VAL A 104 -8.81 -2.90 1.82
#